data_AF-A0A7S2R909-F1
#
_entry.id   AF-A0A7S2R909-F1
#
_cell.length_a   1.000
_cell.length_b   1.000
_cell.length_c   1.000
_cell.angle_alpha   90.00
_cell.angle_beta   90.00
_cell.angle_gamma   90.00
#
_symmetry.space_group_name_H-M   'P 1'
#
loop_
_entity.id
_entity.type
_entity.pdbx_description
1 polymer ?
#
loop_
_entity_poly.entity_id
_entity_poly.type
_entity_poly.pdbx_seq_one_letter_code
_entity_poly.pdbx_strand_id
1 'polypeptide(L)'
;LEVPMRLEYNYELRMVGMSNIISGLTGGYTGSYIFSQTIFSLRAGIRSPLMGYVVVLCELIFVVIPVPILAYVPNFFFGTLLLMICVDLMFEWLWDVRHKLTGAEYFVTLATFGSILCLDVETGILFGVGVYIVLLQLGLDLGNSSLSHGNESENGPLVQFDSDNPIIQTSIGYGSVNNPPKYEDLHGCVIEGEHNYMFDEGVHISKS
;
A
#
# COMPACT_ATOMS: atom_id res chain seq x y z
N LEU A 1 14.99 -4.30 -2.17
CA LEU A 1 14.73 -3.13 -3.04
C LEU A 1 13.75 -2.25 -2.27
N GLU A 2 14.25 -1.52 -1.28
CA GLU A 2 13.41 -0.66 -0.44
C GLU A 2 13.30 0.70 -1.10
N VAL A 3 12.07 1.16 -1.34
CA VAL A 3 11.79 2.55 -1.72
C VAL A 3 11.63 3.29 -0.39
N PRO A 4 12.56 4.17 0.01
CA PRO A 4 12.61 4.75 1.36
C PRO A 4 11.59 5.88 1.57
N MET A 5 10.41 5.80 0.95
CA MET A 5 9.35 6.80 1.10
C MET A 5 8.20 6.22 1.91
N ARG A 6 7.75 6.97 2.92
CA ARG A 6 6.57 6.63 3.71
C ARG A 6 5.33 6.77 2.83
N LEU A 7 4.47 5.76 2.90
CA LEU A 7 3.29 5.65 2.07
C LEU A 7 2.10 6.29 2.80
N GLU A 8 1.59 7.40 2.26
CA GLU A 8 0.47 8.15 2.83
C GLU A 8 -0.86 7.65 2.26
N TYR A 9 -1.50 6.70 2.94
CA TYR A 9 -2.75 6.07 2.47
C TYR A 9 -3.87 7.07 2.14
N ASN A 10 -4.05 8.11 2.96
CA ASN A 10 -5.08 9.13 2.72
C ASN A 10 -4.82 9.91 1.42
N TYR A 11 -3.56 10.22 1.14
CA TYR A 11 -3.17 10.92 -0.08
C TYR A 11 -3.37 10.02 -1.30
N GLU A 12 -2.91 8.77 -1.25
CA GLU A 12 -3.06 7.83 -2.36
C GLU A 12 -4.53 7.52 -2.67
N LEU A 13 -5.35 7.31 -1.64
CA LEU A 13 -6.78 7.05 -1.80
C LEU A 13 -7.49 8.26 -2.44
N ARG A 14 -7.16 9.48 -2.01
CA ARG A 14 -7.70 10.70 -2.61
C ARG A 14 -7.26 10.83 -4.08
N MET A 15 -6.02 10.49 -4.40
CA MET A 15 -5.50 10.53 -5.77
C MET A 15 -6.25 9.55 -6.69
N VAL A 16 -6.46 8.31 -6.27
CA VAL A 16 -7.24 7.32 -7.03
C VAL A 16 -8.69 7.75 -7.20
N GLY A 17 -9.31 8.26 -6.13
CA GLY A 17 -10.69 8.76 -6.17
C GLY A 17 -10.86 9.91 -7.15
N MET A 18 -9.96 10.91 -7.11
CA MET A 18 -9.96 12.02 -8.07
C MET A 18 -9.77 11.55 -9.52
N SER A 19 -8.87 10.57 -9.74
CA SER A 19 -8.65 9.98 -11.07
C SER A 19 -9.93 9.32 -11.63
N ASN A 20 -10.65 8.57 -10.81
CA ASN A 20 -11.89 7.91 -11.21
C ASN A 20 -13.04 8.91 -11.46
N ILE A 21 -13.12 10.02 -10.71
CA ILE A 21 -14.07 11.10 -10.98
C ILE A 21 -13.80 11.74 -12.34
N ILE A 22 -12.54 12.09 -12.62
CA ILE A 22 -12.14 12.67 -13.91
C ILE A 22 -12.43 11.69 -15.06
N SER A 23 -12.17 10.40 -14.85
CA SER A 23 -12.47 9.35 -15.82
C SER A 23 -13.98 9.25 -16.06
N GLY A 24 -14.82 9.23 -15.03
CA GLY A 24 -16.27 9.23 -15.18
C GLY A 24 -16.83 10.46 -15.89
N LEU A 25 -16.29 11.66 -15.60
CA LEU A 25 -16.69 12.91 -16.27
C LEU A 25 -16.33 12.95 -17.75
N THR A 26 -15.25 12.26 -18.14
CA THR A 26 -14.82 12.14 -19.54
C THR A 26 -15.48 10.96 -20.27
N GLY A 27 -16.37 10.22 -19.60
CA GLY A 27 -17.03 9.03 -20.14
C GLY A 27 -16.16 7.77 -20.15
N GLY A 28 -15.04 7.77 -19.42
CA GLY A 28 -14.14 6.64 -19.22
C GLY A 28 -14.59 5.67 -18.13
N TYR A 29 -13.86 4.56 -18.00
CA TYR A 29 -14.10 3.52 -17.01
C TYR A 29 -13.34 3.78 -15.70
N THR A 30 -13.78 3.14 -14.62
CA THR A 30 -13.05 3.18 -13.34
C THR A 30 -11.74 2.40 -13.43
N GLY A 31 -10.67 2.99 -12.90
CA GLY A 31 -9.33 2.42 -12.88
C GLY A 31 -8.92 1.95 -11.48
N SER A 32 -7.91 1.10 -11.45
CA SER A 32 -7.24 0.63 -10.23
C SER A 32 -5.78 0.33 -10.54
N TYR A 33 -4.97 0.13 -9.50
CA TYR A 33 -3.56 -0.22 -9.67
C TYR A 33 -3.39 -1.61 -10.28
N ILE A 34 -2.51 -1.71 -11.27
CA ILE A 34 -2.16 -2.99 -11.91
C ILE A 34 -0.83 -3.45 -11.32
N PHE A 35 -0.90 -4.42 -10.40
CA PHE A 35 0.27 -4.93 -9.69
C PHE A 35 1.37 -5.44 -10.64
N SER A 36 0.98 -6.15 -11.71
CA SER A 36 1.91 -6.67 -12.70
C SER A 36 2.73 -5.57 -13.38
N GLN A 37 2.12 -4.42 -13.70
CA GLN A 37 2.83 -3.29 -14.28
C GLN A 37 3.85 -2.71 -13.30
N THR A 38 3.47 -2.56 -12.03
CA THR A 38 4.38 -2.09 -10.98
C THR A 38 5.59 -3.01 -10.82
N ILE A 39 5.39 -4.34 -10.79
CA ILE A 39 6.51 -5.29 -10.72
C ILE A 39 7.45 -5.14 -11.92
N PHE A 40 6.91 -5.05 -13.14
CA PHE A 40 7.75 -4.94 -14.34
C PHE A 40 8.55 -3.64 -14.33
N SER A 41 7.93 -2.51 -13.99
CA SER A 41 8.63 -1.22 -13.88
C SER A 41 9.73 -1.25 -12.82
N LEU A 42 9.47 -1.88 -11.67
CA LEU A 42 10.46 -2.07 -10.61
C LEU A 42 11.63 -2.96 -11.08
N ARG A 43 11.35 -4.06 -11.78
CA ARG A 43 12.38 -4.95 -12.34
C ARG A 43 13.20 -4.28 -13.45
N ALA A 44 12.58 -3.39 -14.22
CA ALA A 44 13.25 -2.56 -15.21
C ALA A 44 14.10 -1.42 -14.59
N GLY A 45 14.06 -1.25 -13.27
CA GLY A 45 14.81 -0.21 -12.56
C GLY A 45 14.25 1.20 -12.75
N ILE A 46 13.04 1.34 -13.29
CA ILE A 46 12.42 2.64 -13.55
C ILE A 46 11.83 3.17 -12.25
N ARG A 47 12.35 4.32 -11.77
CA ARG A 47 11.91 4.96 -10.51
C ARG A 47 11.29 6.35 -10.71
N SER A 48 11.04 6.73 -11.95
CA SER A 48 10.53 8.06 -12.31
C SER A 48 9.05 8.02 -12.69
N PRO A 49 8.27 9.08 -12.38
CA PRO A 49 6.86 9.20 -12.80
C PRO A 49 6.70 9.33 -14.33
N LEU A 50 7.80 9.56 -15.06
CA LEU A 50 7.84 9.62 -16.52
C LEU A 50 7.29 8.35 -17.19
N MET A 51 7.37 7.20 -16.53
CA MET A 51 6.83 5.94 -17.04
C MET A 51 5.33 6.02 -17.31
N GLY A 52 4.55 6.61 -16.39
CA GLY A 52 3.11 6.77 -16.55
C GLY A 52 2.74 7.68 -17.73
N TYR A 53 3.47 8.78 -17.90
CA TYR A 53 3.25 9.69 -19.04
C TYR A 53 3.51 9.02 -20.39
N VAL A 54 4.55 8.18 -20.48
CA VAL A 54 4.84 7.42 -21.70
C VAL A 54 3.74 6.41 -21.99
N VAL A 55 3.24 5.70 -20.98
CA VAL A 55 2.12 4.75 -21.14
C VAL A 55 0.88 5.46 -21.68
N VAL A 56 0.48 6.57 -21.06
CA VAL A 56 -0.68 7.36 -21.51
C VAL A 56 -0.49 7.89 -22.93
N LEU A 57 0.71 8.37 -23.27
CA LEU A 57 1.02 8.84 -24.62
C LEU A 57 0.91 7.70 -25.65
N CYS A 58 1.45 6.52 -25.33
CA CYS A 58 1.33 5.34 -26.17
C CYS A 58 -0.14 4.93 -26.37
N GLU A 59 -0.94 4.86 -25.30
CA GLU A 59 -2.37 4.55 -25.38
C GLU A 59 -3.14 5.58 -26.22
N LEU A 60 -2.85 6.87 -26.05
CA LEU A 60 -3.46 7.93 -26.84
C LEU A 60 -3.14 7.78 -28.34
N ILE A 61 -1.87 7.47 -28.67
CA ILE A 61 -1.45 7.19 -30.04
C ILE A 61 -2.22 5.98 -30.60
N PHE A 62 -2.35 4.90 -29.83
CA PHE A 62 -3.11 3.72 -30.23
C PHE A 62 -4.59 4.03 -30.50
N VAL A 63 -5.21 4.93 -29.73
CA VAL A 63 -6.60 5.35 -29.92
C VAL A 63 -6.77 6.24 -31.15
N VAL A 64 -5.82 7.14 -31.43
CA VAL A 64 -5.90 8.07 -32.57
C VAL A 64 -5.64 7.39 -33.92
N ILE A 65 -4.89 6.28 -33.93
CA ILE A 65 -4.61 5.53 -35.16
C ILE A 65 -5.91 4.89 -35.68
N PRO A 66 -6.34 5.18 -36.92
CA PRO A 66 -7.58 4.62 -37.49
C PRO A 66 -7.46 3.15 -37.93
N VAL A 67 -6.33 2.50 -37.64
CA VAL A 67 -6.06 1.11 -38.03
C VAL A 67 -6.56 0.17 -36.93
N PRO A 68 -7.47 -0.79 -37.23
CA PRO A 68 -7.98 -1.73 -36.24
C PRO A 68 -6.97 -2.86 -35.99
N ILE A 69 -5.85 -2.55 -35.34
CA ILE A 69 -4.77 -3.50 -35.04
C ILE A 69 -5.32 -4.71 -34.25
N LEU A 70 -6.23 -4.45 -33.33
CA LEU A 70 -6.90 -5.47 -32.52
C LEU A 70 -7.77 -6.45 -33.33
N ALA A 71 -8.27 -6.04 -34.50
CA ALA A 71 -9.09 -6.92 -35.36
C ALA A 71 -8.27 -8.05 -36.01
N TYR A 72 -6.95 -7.90 -36.09
CA TYR A 72 -6.06 -8.94 -36.61
C TYR A 72 -5.63 -9.94 -35.53
N VAL A 73 -5.84 -9.63 -34.25
CA VAL A 73 -5.46 -10.51 -33.15
C VAL A 73 -6.54 -11.59 -32.99
N PRO A 74 -6.20 -12.88 -33.06
CA PRO A 74 -7.18 -13.94 -32.87
C PRO A 74 -7.77 -13.90 -31.46
N ASN A 75 -9.10 -13.94 -31.35
CA ASN A 75 -9.80 -13.97 -30.05
C ASN A 75 -9.33 -15.12 -29.14
N PHE A 76 -8.85 -16.22 -29.74
CA PHE A 76 -8.29 -17.36 -29.03
C PHE A 76 -7.08 -16.97 -28.15
N PHE A 77 -6.26 -16.01 -28.60
CA PHE A 77 -5.12 -15.54 -27.84
C PHE A 77 -5.56 -14.84 -26.55
N PHE A 78 -6.54 -13.94 -26.63
CA PHE A 78 -7.10 -13.27 -25.45
C PHE A 78 -7.74 -14.26 -24.48
N GLY A 79 -8.52 -15.22 -24.98
CA GLY A 79 -9.14 -16.24 -24.13
C GLY A 79 -8.10 -17.07 -23.35
N THR A 80 -7.02 -17.47 -24.01
CA THR A 80 -5.93 -18.25 -23.37
C THR A 80 -5.18 -17.41 -22.35
N LEU A 81 -4.89 -16.13 -22.64
CA LEU A 81 -4.25 -15.22 -21.69
C LEU A 81 -5.10 -14.98 -20.46
N LEU A 82 -6.41 -14.74 -20.62
CA LEU A 82 -7.32 -14.57 -19.51
C LEU A 82 -7.38 -15.84 -18.66
N LEU A 83 -7.49 -17.02 -19.27
CA LEU A 83 -7.51 -18.29 -18.54
C LEU A 83 -6.21 -18.52 -17.77
N MET A 84 -5.04 -18.22 -18.37
CA MET A 84 -3.75 -18.30 -17.69
C MET A 84 -3.72 -17.41 -16.45
N ILE A 85 -4.09 -16.13 -16.59
CA ILE A 85 -4.11 -15.18 -15.46
C ILE A 85 -5.09 -15.63 -14.38
N CYS A 86 -6.26 -16.13 -14.75
CA CYS A 86 -7.25 -16.63 -13.80
C CYS A 86 -6.73 -17.85 -13.02
N VAL A 87 -6.07 -18.79 -13.69
CA VAL A 87 -5.50 -19.99 -13.04
C VAL A 87 -4.35 -19.61 -12.11
N ASP A 88 -3.46 -18.71 -12.54
CA ASP A 88 -2.35 -18.22 -11.71
C ASP A 88 -2.87 -17.51 -10.46
N LEU A 89 -3.86 -16.63 -10.61
CA LEU A 89 -4.49 -15.94 -9.48
C LEU A 89 -5.19 -16.94 -8.54
N MET A 90 -5.93 -17.92 -9.08
CA MET A 90 -6.60 -18.92 -8.27
C MET A 90 -5.61 -19.79 -7.49
N PHE A 91 -4.49 -20.17 -8.10
CA PHE A 91 -3.47 -20.98 -7.42
C PHE A 91 -2.82 -20.18 -6.28
N GLU A 92 -2.35 -18.96 -6.55
CA GLU A 92 -1.73 -18.11 -5.52
C GLU A 92 -2.69 -17.85 -4.35
N TRP A 93 -3.94 -17.45 -4.64
CA TRP A 93 -4.87 -17.02 -3.59
C TRP A 93 -5.62 -18.15 -2.88
N LEU A 94 -5.85 -19.29 -3.54
CA LEU A 94 -6.63 -20.39 -2.96
C LEU A 94 -5.75 -21.54 -2.49
N TRP A 95 -4.64 -21.82 -3.17
CA TRP A 95 -3.73 -22.92 -2.83
C TRP A 95 -2.60 -22.47 -1.90
N ASP A 96 -1.85 -21.43 -2.24
CA ASP A 96 -0.67 -21.03 -1.47
C ASP A 96 -1.04 -20.38 -0.12
N VAL A 97 -2.16 -19.68 -0.08
CA VAL A 97 -2.69 -19.04 1.15
C VAL A 97 -3.24 -20.05 2.16
N ARG A 98 -3.59 -21.29 1.76
CA ARG A 98 -4.22 -22.30 2.64
C ARG A 98 -3.42 -22.61 3.91
N HIS A 99 -2.10 -22.45 3.84
CA HIS A 99 -1.17 -22.75 4.93
C HIS A 99 -0.93 -21.56 5.87
N LYS A 100 -1.37 -20.36 5.47
CA LYS A 100 -1.16 -19.11 6.20
C LYS A 100 -2.38 -18.67 7.01
N LEU A 101 -3.57 -19.18 6.66
CA LEU A 101 -4.84 -18.81 7.28
C LEU A 101 -5.28 -19.81 8.34
N THR A 102 -6.04 -19.33 9.32
CA THR A 102 -6.82 -20.19 10.21
C THR A 102 -7.91 -20.92 9.41
N GLY A 103 -8.38 -22.06 9.93
CA GLY A 103 -9.42 -22.85 9.24
C GLY A 103 -10.71 -22.05 9.00
N ALA A 104 -11.05 -21.11 9.89
CA ALA A 104 -12.21 -20.24 9.75
C ALA A 104 -12.02 -19.18 8.64
N GLU A 105 -10.85 -18.53 8.57
CA GLU A 105 -10.53 -17.57 7.50
C GLU A 105 -10.49 -18.24 6.12
N TYR A 106 -9.98 -19.48 6.06
CA TYR A 106 -9.99 -20.26 4.82
C TYR A 106 -11.42 -20.59 4.37
N PHE A 107 -12.32 -20.91 5.31
CA PHE A 107 -13.73 -21.11 5.00
C PHE A 107 -14.39 -19.84 4.44
N VAL A 108 -14.12 -18.65 5.01
CA VAL A 108 -14.61 -17.37 4.47
C VAL A 108 -14.12 -17.15 3.04
N THR A 109 -12.84 -17.42 2.80
CA THR A 109 -12.22 -17.27 1.49
C THR A 109 -12.91 -18.16 0.46
N LEU A 110 -13.10 -19.45 0.79
CA LEU A 110 -13.76 -20.41 -0.10
C LEU A 110 -15.25 -20.08 -0.32
N ALA A 111 -15.95 -19.65 0.74
CA ALA A 111 -17.34 -19.25 0.66
C ALA A 111 -17.52 -18.01 -0.23
N THR A 112 -16.65 -17.02 -0.10
CA THR A 112 -16.67 -15.80 -0.93
C THR A 112 -16.37 -16.14 -2.38
N PHE A 113 -15.34 -16.96 -2.63
CA PHE A 113 -15.00 -17.42 -3.98
C PHE A 113 -16.16 -18.18 -4.64
N GLY A 114 -16.76 -19.14 -3.94
CA GLY A 114 -17.90 -19.91 -4.43
C GLY A 114 -19.14 -19.04 -4.72
N SER A 115 -19.40 -18.05 -3.86
CA SER A 115 -20.51 -17.11 -4.07
C SER A 115 -20.31 -16.21 -5.28
N ILE A 116 -19.09 -15.72 -5.52
CA ILE A 116 -18.77 -14.91 -6.72
C ILE A 116 -19.00 -15.73 -8.00
N LEU A 117 -18.63 -17.02 -8.01
CA LEU A 117 -18.83 -17.89 -9.18
C LEU A 117 -20.31 -18.20 -9.46
N CYS A 118 -21.16 -18.22 -8.43
CA CYS A 118 -22.57 -18.60 -8.56
C CYS A 118 -23.53 -17.41 -8.74
N LEU A 119 -23.24 -16.24 -8.15
CA LEU A 119 -24.21 -15.15 -7.96
C LEU A 119 -23.80 -13.80 -8.53
N ASP A 120 -22.57 -13.64 -9.05
CA ASP A 120 -21.90 -12.38 -9.42
C ASP A 120 -20.99 -11.78 -8.34
N VAL A 121 -20.10 -10.89 -8.78
CA VAL A 121 -19.07 -10.26 -7.94
C VAL A 121 -19.68 -9.36 -6.86
N GLU A 122 -20.71 -8.57 -7.19
CA GLU A 122 -21.33 -7.63 -6.24
C GLU A 122 -21.97 -8.36 -5.05
N THR A 123 -22.82 -9.35 -5.34
CA THR A 123 -23.52 -10.15 -4.33
C THR A 123 -22.54 -11.08 -3.59
N GLY A 124 -21.55 -11.62 -4.29
CA GLY A 124 -20.51 -12.48 -3.73
C GLY A 124 -19.66 -11.77 -2.68
N ILE A 125 -19.25 -10.52 -2.93
CA ILE A 125 -18.50 -9.72 -1.95
C ILE A 125 -19.36 -9.42 -0.71
N LEU A 126 -20.60 -9.00 -0.90
CA LEU A 126 -21.53 -8.73 0.21
C LEU A 126 -21.76 -9.98 1.08
N PHE A 127 -21.93 -11.14 0.43
CA PHE A 127 -22.05 -12.40 1.12
C PHE A 127 -20.79 -12.76 1.91
N GLY A 128 -19.60 -12.59 1.31
CA GLY A 128 -18.33 -12.83 1.97
C GLY A 128 -18.15 -12.01 3.25
N VAL A 129 -18.44 -10.71 3.18
CA VAL A 129 -18.42 -9.81 4.34
C VAL A 129 -19.43 -10.24 5.40
N GLY A 130 -20.64 -10.63 5.00
CA GLY A 130 -21.66 -11.14 5.92
C GLY A 130 -21.22 -12.41 6.66
N VAL A 131 -20.63 -13.36 5.94
CA VAL A 131 -20.09 -14.61 6.52
C VAL A 131 -18.95 -14.30 7.51
N TYR A 132 -18.04 -13.40 7.15
CA TYR A 132 -16.96 -12.95 8.03
C TYR A 132 -17.49 -12.38 9.36
N ILE A 133 -18.48 -11.48 9.30
CA ILE A 133 -19.10 -10.89 10.50
C ILE A 133 -19.77 -11.98 11.35
N VAL A 134 -20.55 -12.89 10.76
CA VAL A 134 -21.21 -13.97 11.51
C VAL A 134 -20.19 -14.85 12.25
N LEU A 135 -19.06 -15.18 11.60
CA LEU A 135 -18.00 -15.98 12.21
C LEU A 135 -17.30 -15.25 13.37
N LEU A 136 -17.12 -13.92 13.27
CA LEU A 136 -16.65 -13.09 14.38
C LEU A 136 -17.62 -13.13 15.56
N GLN A 137 -18.92 -12.98 15.31
CA GLN A 137 -19.95 -13.07 16.34
C GLN A 137 -20.00 -14.44 17.02
N LEU A 138 -19.65 -15.53 16.30
CA LEU A 138 -19.56 -16.89 16.84
C LEU A 138 -18.28 -17.13 17.66
N GLY A 139 -17.40 -16.14 17.79
CA GLY A 139 -16.19 -16.21 18.61
C GLY A 139 -15.10 -17.12 18.03
N LEU A 140 -15.11 -17.35 16.72
CA LEU A 140 -14.03 -18.06 16.05
C LEU A 140 -12.82 -17.12 15.91
N ASP A 141 -11.64 -17.62 16.30
CA ASP A 141 -10.39 -16.89 16.18
C ASP A 141 -10.01 -16.79 14.69
N LEU A 142 -10.48 -15.73 14.05
CA LEU A 142 -10.24 -15.39 12.64
C LEU A 142 -8.89 -14.68 12.47
N GLY A 143 -7.86 -15.11 13.20
CA GLY A 143 -6.60 -14.38 13.25
C GLY A 143 -6.83 -13.01 13.89
N ASN A 144 -7.03 -12.99 15.20
CA ASN A 144 -7.23 -11.75 15.96
C ASN A 144 -5.95 -10.88 15.93
N SER A 145 -5.65 -10.24 14.80
CA SER A 145 -4.84 -9.03 14.77
C SER A 145 -5.68 -7.96 15.44
N SER A 146 -5.68 -8.04 16.77
CA SER A 146 -5.90 -6.93 17.68
C SER A 146 -5.49 -5.70 16.92
N LEU A 147 -6.44 -4.81 16.68
CA LEU A 147 -6.21 -3.49 16.13
C LEU A 147 -4.94 -2.96 16.78
N SER A 148 -3.82 -3.13 16.09
CA SER A 148 -2.67 -2.28 16.28
C SER A 148 -3.14 -1.01 15.61
N HIS A 149 -4.01 -0.28 16.32
CA HIS A 149 -3.70 1.09 16.66
C HIS A 149 -2.26 1.05 17.20
N GLY A 150 -1.29 0.92 16.28
CA GLY A 150 -0.08 1.68 16.42
C GLY A 150 -0.62 3.08 16.59
N ASN A 151 -0.57 3.57 17.82
CA ASN A 151 -0.68 4.98 18.10
C ASN A 151 0.18 5.63 17.02
N GLU A 152 -0.47 6.25 16.02
CA GLU A 152 0.13 7.35 15.31
C GLU A 152 0.60 8.23 16.44
N SER A 153 1.93 8.22 16.64
CA SER A 153 2.53 9.04 17.64
C SER A 153 2.10 10.45 17.28
N GLU A 154 1.17 10.95 18.07
CA GLU A 154 0.93 12.34 18.45
C GLU A 154 2.22 12.89 19.11
N ASN A 155 3.37 12.63 18.50
CA ASN A 155 4.71 13.10 18.83
C ASN A 155 5.43 13.51 17.54
N GLY A 156 4.69 13.91 16.50
CA GLY A 156 5.19 14.94 15.60
C GLY A 156 5.10 16.28 16.35
N PRO A 157 6.07 17.20 16.24
CA PRO A 157 5.97 18.47 16.94
C PRO A 157 4.66 19.15 16.58
N LEU A 158 3.80 19.38 17.58
CA LEU A 158 2.59 20.17 17.42
C LEU A 158 3.04 21.60 17.12
N VAL A 159 3.06 21.97 15.84
CA VAL A 159 3.18 23.37 15.45
C VAL A 159 1.85 24.03 15.81
N GLN A 160 1.75 24.48 17.06
CA GLN A 160 0.70 25.40 17.46
C GLN A 160 1.01 26.75 16.81
N PHE A 161 0.22 27.11 15.79
CA PHE A 161 0.26 28.44 15.20
C PHE A 161 -0.45 29.39 16.16
N ASP A 162 0.34 30.08 17.00
CA ASP A 162 -0.12 31.22 17.78
C ASP A 162 -0.41 32.38 16.82
N SER A 163 -1.68 32.76 16.73
CA SER A 163 -2.15 33.70 15.70
C SER A 163 -1.76 35.16 15.97
N ASP A 164 -1.14 35.44 17.13
CA ASP A 164 -0.78 36.79 17.57
C ASP A 164 0.72 37.09 17.55
N ASN A 165 1.59 36.13 17.18
CA ASN A 165 3.04 36.37 17.04
C ASN A 165 3.73 35.44 16.01
N PRO A 166 4.23 35.93 14.86
CA PRO A 166 4.69 35.08 13.76
C PRO A 166 6.12 34.50 13.90
N ILE A 167 6.67 34.37 15.12
CA ILE A 167 7.98 33.75 15.35
C ILE A 167 7.80 32.39 16.01
N ILE A 168 8.09 31.32 15.26
CA ILE A 168 7.96 29.92 15.67
C ILE A 168 8.87 29.65 16.88
N GLN A 169 8.28 29.52 18.09
CA GLN A 169 9.00 29.04 19.28
C GLN A 169 8.85 27.53 19.40
N THR A 170 9.94 26.79 19.15
CA THR A 170 10.01 25.37 19.50
C THR A 170 10.50 25.25 20.94
N SER A 171 9.62 24.96 21.90
CA SER A 171 10.04 24.65 23.27
C SER A 171 10.26 23.13 23.41
N ILE A 172 11.47 22.71 23.77
CA ILE A 172 11.82 21.31 24.01
C ILE A 172 11.75 21.07 25.53
N GLY A 173 10.70 20.41 26.01
CA GLY A 173 10.58 19.97 27.40
C GLY A 173 11.08 18.54 27.58
N TYR A 174 12.17 18.32 28.32
CA TYR A 174 12.63 16.99 28.74
C TYR A 174 11.84 16.52 29.97
N GLY A 175 11.00 15.49 29.80
CA GLY A 175 10.32 14.80 30.90
C GLY A 175 11.26 13.84 31.63
N SER A 176 11.42 14.06 32.93
CA SER A 176 12.22 13.27 33.87
C SER A 176 11.62 11.87 34.10
N VAL A 177 12.35 10.80 33.76
CA VAL A 177 12.02 9.43 34.17
C VAL A 177 12.93 9.02 35.33
N ASN A 178 12.35 8.97 36.52
CA ASN A 178 12.98 8.45 37.72
C ASN A 178 12.97 6.91 37.69
N ASN A 179 14.17 6.31 37.70
CA ASN A 179 14.57 4.95 38.12
C ASN A 179 15.29 4.11 37.02
N PRO A 180 16.62 3.87 37.12
CA PRO A 180 17.33 2.99 36.19
C PRO A 180 17.19 1.51 36.59
N PRO A 181 16.86 0.57 35.67
CA PRO A 181 16.92 -0.85 35.96
C PRO A 181 18.37 -1.36 36.03
N LYS A 182 18.62 -2.27 36.99
CA LYS A 182 19.92 -2.89 37.29
C LYS A 182 20.43 -3.76 36.14
N TYR A 183 21.74 -3.69 35.94
CA TYR A 183 22.54 -4.47 34.99
C TYR A 183 22.76 -5.89 35.56
N GLU A 184 22.16 -6.93 35.00
CA GLU A 184 22.67 -8.29 35.27
C GLU A 184 22.49 -9.30 34.14
N ASP A 185 21.86 -8.95 33.00
CA ASP A 185 21.68 -9.90 31.88
C ASP A 185 22.03 -9.32 30.50
N LEU A 186 23.14 -8.57 30.40
CA LEU A 186 23.74 -8.11 29.14
C LEU A 186 24.89 -9.04 28.71
N HIS A 187 24.56 -10.25 28.26
CA HIS A 187 25.43 -11.05 27.40
C HIS A 187 24.64 -11.45 26.16
N GLY A 188 24.77 -10.65 25.09
CA GLY A 188 24.18 -10.96 23.78
C GLY A 188 23.98 -9.78 22.83
N CYS A 189 24.06 -8.53 23.29
CA CYS A 189 23.98 -7.37 22.40
C CYS A 189 25.39 -6.92 22.00
N VAL A 190 25.85 -7.39 20.84
CA VAL A 190 27.04 -6.84 20.18
C VAL A 190 26.65 -5.51 19.57
N ILE A 191 27.22 -4.45 20.13
CA ILE A 191 27.21 -3.10 19.59
C ILE A 191 28.49 -2.97 18.76
N GLU A 192 28.40 -2.67 17.47
CA GLU A 192 29.58 -2.36 16.65
C GLU A 192 29.27 -1.17 15.72
N GLY A 193 29.85 -0.02 16.09
CA GLY A 193 30.70 0.74 15.18
C GLY A 193 30.08 1.79 14.25
N GLU A 194 30.26 3.05 14.63
CA GLU A 194 30.11 4.27 13.84
C GLU A 194 30.98 4.31 12.56
N HIS A 195 30.60 5.10 11.54
CA HIS A 195 31.55 5.95 10.78
C HIS A 195 30.85 7.13 10.06
N ASN A 196 31.40 8.32 10.33
CA ASN A 196 31.00 9.69 9.99
C ASN A 196 31.07 10.10 8.49
N TYR A 197 30.25 11.10 8.11
CA TYR A 197 30.63 12.28 7.29
C TYR A 197 29.72 13.48 7.67
N MET A 198 30.13 14.33 8.61
CA MET A 198 30.50 15.76 8.43
C MET A 198 29.96 16.48 7.19
N PHE A 199 29.06 17.45 7.41
CA PHE A 199 29.08 18.73 6.66
C PHE A 199 29.32 19.86 7.67
N ASP A 200 30.44 20.53 7.42
CA ASP A 200 30.95 21.72 8.08
C ASP A 200 30.22 22.96 7.52
N GLU A 201 29.73 23.84 8.40
CA GLU A 201 29.69 25.29 8.18
C GLU A 201 29.58 25.97 9.57
N GLY A 202 30.73 26.14 10.21
CA GLY A 202 30.90 27.02 11.36
C GLY A 202 31.12 28.47 10.93
N VAL A 203 30.17 29.36 11.25
CA VAL A 203 30.44 30.80 11.37
C VAL A 203 30.82 31.09 12.82
N HIS A 204 32.12 31.30 13.08
CA HIS A 204 32.62 31.84 14.35
C HIS A 204 32.89 33.35 14.23
N ILE A 205 32.15 34.11 15.03
CA ILE A 205 32.39 35.52 15.34
C ILE A 205 33.57 35.63 16.32
N SER A 206 34.56 36.42 15.90
CA SER A 206 35.74 36.82 16.68
C SER A 206 35.37 37.78 17.80
N LYS A 207 35.94 37.58 19.00
CA LYS A 207 36.33 38.67 19.91
C LYS A 207 37.60 38.30 20.69
N SER A 208 38.64 39.08 20.45
CA SER A 208 39.42 39.73 21.51
C SER A 208 38.66 40.96 22.00
#